data_AF-A0A938AXR2-F1
#
_entry.id   AF-A0A938AXR2-F1
#
_cell.length_a   1.000
_cell.length_b   1.000
_cell.length_c   1.000
_cell.angle_alpha   90.00
_cell.angle_beta   90.00
_cell.angle_gamma   90.00
#
_symmetry.space_group_name_H-M   'P 1'
#
loop_
_entity.id
_entity.type
_entity.pdbx_description
1 polymer ?
#
loop_
_entity_poly.entity_id
_entity_poly.type
_entity_poly.pdbx_seq_one_letter_code
_entity_poly.pdbx_strand_id
1 'polypeptide(L)'
;LDKVETGDVLVAEMTTPDFVPAMKRAVAIVTDRGGRTAHAAIVSRELGIPCVVGTEVATKVLKDKQEITVDGSTGKVYQGLAAIEKKTAPAAISGERIKTHTRLYVNLANPEMAEEVAKRDVDGVGLLRAEFMITDAIKYHPRYMLHEGRGAQFVAGLTRGISTFARAFHPRPVVYRTTDFKTNEYRNLQGGDRYEEPEENPMLGYRGCSRYTRETEVLRLEVEAVKNVCQQYDNVYVMIPFVRFVDEMIRIKRFLVAEGLYQFPNFKLWMMVEVPSNVLLIEKFIDTGIDGVSIGSNDLTQLILGIDRDNPKLAEQFDERNEAVLQAIEKVVRVSREKGITCSICGQGPSVYPELTENLVKWGITSVSVTPDMIDTTRQIIAAAEAKVK
;
A
#
# COMPACT_ATOMS: atom_id res chain seq x y z
N LEU A 1 -6.61 -22.63 6.47
CA LEU A 1 -6.23 -21.95 5.20
C LEU A 1 -6.17 -22.93 4.04
N ASP A 2 -5.59 -24.12 4.23
CA ASP A 2 -5.46 -25.13 3.17
C ASP A 2 -6.79 -25.77 2.72
N LYS A 3 -7.87 -25.54 3.47
CA LYS A 3 -9.22 -25.99 3.11
C LYS A 3 -9.90 -25.17 2.01
N VAL A 4 -9.38 -23.96 1.73
CA VAL A 4 -9.97 -23.06 0.73
C VAL A 4 -9.39 -23.41 -0.63
N GLU A 5 -10.24 -23.85 -1.54
CA GLU A 5 -9.91 -24.21 -2.92
C GLU A 5 -10.32 -23.10 -3.90
N THR A 6 -9.86 -23.22 -5.16
CA THR A 6 -10.24 -22.27 -6.21
C THR A 6 -11.73 -22.40 -6.50
N GLY A 7 -12.47 -21.31 -6.36
CA GLY A 7 -13.94 -21.30 -6.50
C GLY A 7 -14.69 -21.10 -5.19
N ASP A 8 -14.02 -21.23 -4.05
CA ASP A 8 -14.66 -21.11 -2.74
C ASP A 8 -14.85 -19.65 -2.30
N VAL A 9 -15.81 -19.43 -1.40
CA VAL A 9 -15.89 -18.19 -0.61
C VAL A 9 -15.16 -18.40 0.71
N LEU A 10 -14.15 -17.58 0.99
CA LEU A 10 -13.44 -17.60 2.26
C LEU A 10 -14.29 -16.89 3.33
N VAL A 11 -14.76 -17.64 4.32
CA VAL A 11 -15.43 -17.11 5.51
C VAL A 11 -14.50 -17.23 6.71
N ALA A 12 -14.26 -16.14 7.43
CA ALA A 12 -13.39 -16.13 8.60
C ALA A 12 -13.87 -15.12 9.66
N GLU A 13 -13.40 -15.24 10.90
CA GLU A 13 -13.72 -14.22 11.91
C GLU A 13 -13.02 -12.89 11.57
N MET A 14 -11.75 -12.96 11.19
CA MET A 14 -10.92 -11.87 10.71
C MET A 14 -9.83 -12.46 9.81
N THR A 15 -9.30 -11.69 8.86
CA THR A 15 -8.12 -12.10 8.11
C THR A 15 -6.89 -11.36 8.61
N THR A 16 -5.77 -12.07 8.66
CA THR A 16 -4.42 -11.52 8.82
C THR A 16 -3.67 -11.67 7.50
N PRO A 17 -2.49 -11.06 7.35
CA PRO A 17 -1.63 -11.24 6.17
C PRO A 17 -1.40 -12.71 5.76
N ASP A 18 -1.46 -13.63 6.73
CA ASP A 18 -1.29 -15.07 6.52
C ASP A 18 -2.41 -15.69 5.68
N PHE A 19 -3.56 -15.01 5.60
CA PHE A 19 -4.69 -15.44 4.79
C PHE A 19 -4.50 -15.13 3.32
N VAL A 20 -3.55 -14.25 2.94
CA VAL A 20 -3.35 -13.79 1.55
C VAL A 20 -3.30 -14.93 0.53
N PRO A 21 -2.56 -16.04 0.74
CA PRO A 21 -2.56 -17.16 -0.20
C PRO A 21 -3.92 -17.82 -0.39
N ALA A 22 -4.74 -17.90 0.67
CA ALA A 22 -6.10 -18.44 0.60
C ALA A 22 -7.08 -17.42 -0.01
N MET A 23 -6.92 -16.14 0.30
CA MET A 23 -7.71 -15.04 -0.26
C MET A 23 -7.63 -15.02 -1.79
N LYS A 24 -6.46 -15.31 -2.36
CA LYS A 24 -6.27 -15.40 -3.82
C LYS A 24 -7.00 -16.55 -4.49
N ARG A 25 -7.21 -17.65 -3.79
CA ARG A 25 -7.96 -18.81 -4.33
C ARG A 25 -9.46 -18.57 -4.23
N ALA A 26 -9.88 -17.78 -3.25
CA ALA A 26 -11.28 -17.48 -3.03
C ALA A 26 -11.87 -16.58 -4.12
N VAL A 27 -13.12 -16.82 -4.49
CA VAL A 27 -13.88 -15.98 -5.42
C VAL A 27 -14.58 -14.81 -4.72
N ALA A 28 -14.71 -14.89 -3.39
CA ALA A 28 -15.17 -13.81 -2.53
C ALA A 28 -14.70 -14.04 -1.09
N ILE A 29 -14.75 -12.99 -0.28
CA ILE A 29 -14.28 -13.00 1.11
C ILE A 29 -15.36 -12.42 2.03
N VAL A 30 -15.64 -13.11 3.13
CA VAL A 30 -16.60 -12.67 4.15
C VAL A 30 -15.93 -12.75 5.51
N THR A 31 -15.94 -11.64 6.27
CA THR A 31 -15.42 -11.63 7.65
C THR A 31 -16.41 -11.11 8.67
N ASP A 32 -16.45 -11.74 9.85
CA ASP A 32 -17.28 -11.27 10.97
C ASP A 32 -16.83 -9.93 11.52
N ARG A 33 -15.52 -9.69 11.53
CA ARG A 33 -14.88 -8.49 12.07
C ARG A 33 -14.15 -7.72 10.99
N GLY A 34 -13.87 -6.45 11.28
CA GLY A 34 -13.13 -5.54 10.43
C GLY A 34 -14.01 -4.50 9.74
N GLY A 35 -13.47 -3.29 9.58
CA GLY A 35 -14.11 -2.20 8.85
C GLY A 35 -13.64 -2.09 7.39
N ARG A 36 -14.11 -1.05 6.68
CA ARG A 36 -13.75 -0.78 5.27
C ARG A 36 -12.25 -0.64 5.01
N THR A 37 -11.47 -0.37 6.06
CA THR A 37 -10.01 -0.18 6.07
C THR A 37 -9.25 -1.34 6.72
N ALA A 38 -9.93 -2.41 7.12
CA ALA A 38 -9.31 -3.60 7.69
C ALA A 38 -8.52 -4.38 6.64
N HIS A 39 -7.64 -5.27 7.11
CA HIS A 39 -6.80 -6.11 6.26
C HIS A 39 -7.58 -6.81 5.12
N ALA A 40 -8.69 -7.48 5.46
CA ALA A 40 -9.55 -8.18 4.49
C ALA A 40 -10.00 -7.26 3.36
N ALA A 41 -10.50 -6.06 3.68
CA ALA A 41 -11.03 -5.13 2.71
C ALA A 41 -9.94 -4.56 1.78
N ILE A 42 -8.78 -4.20 2.32
CA ILE A 42 -7.67 -3.63 1.55
C ILE A 42 -7.14 -4.65 0.54
N VAL A 43 -6.75 -5.83 1.02
CA VAL A 43 -6.18 -6.89 0.18
C VAL A 43 -7.20 -7.35 -0.86
N SER A 44 -8.49 -7.44 -0.52
CA SER A 44 -9.51 -7.84 -1.49
C SER A 44 -9.67 -6.84 -2.63
N ARG A 45 -9.61 -5.52 -2.35
CA ARG A 45 -9.61 -4.48 -3.40
C ARG A 45 -8.38 -4.60 -4.30
N GLU A 46 -7.22 -4.87 -3.72
CA GLU A 46 -5.96 -5.05 -4.46
C GLU A 46 -5.97 -6.32 -5.33
N LEU A 47 -6.67 -7.36 -4.90
CA LEU A 47 -6.88 -8.59 -5.68
C LEU A 47 -8.06 -8.51 -6.66
N GLY A 48 -8.90 -7.47 -6.56
CA GLY A 48 -10.14 -7.37 -7.34
C GLY A 48 -11.21 -8.39 -6.95
N ILE A 49 -11.20 -8.87 -5.70
CA ILE A 49 -12.10 -9.91 -5.18
C ILE A 49 -13.23 -9.25 -4.37
N PRO A 50 -14.52 -9.61 -4.59
CA PRO A 50 -15.63 -9.14 -3.77
C PRO A 50 -15.42 -9.47 -2.28
N CYS A 51 -15.66 -8.50 -1.42
CA CYS A 51 -15.43 -8.64 0.02
C CYS A 51 -16.52 -7.95 0.85
N VAL A 52 -17.01 -8.66 1.87
CA VAL A 52 -17.92 -8.13 2.89
C VAL A 52 -17.27 -8.35 4.25
N VAL A 53 -17.11 -7.29 5.03
CA VAL A 53 -16.47 -7.32 6.35
C VAL A 53 -17.42 -6.79 7.41
N GLY A 54 -17.24 -7.22 8.66
CA GLY A 54 -18.07 -6.77 9.77
C GLY A 54 -19.46 -7.43 9.80
N THR A 55 -19.59 -8.68 9.33
CA THR A 55 -20.88 -9.38 9.33
C THR A 55 -21.35 -9.81 10.71
N GLU A 56 -20.46 -9.85 11.71
CA GLU A 56 -20.67 -10.31 13.10
C GLU A 56 -21.10 -11.77 13.31
N VAL A 57 -21.76 -12.38 12.31
CA VAL A 57 -22.44 -13.68 12.43
C VAL A 57 -22.18 -14.64 11.27
N ALA A 58 -21.41 -14.27 10.24
CA ALA A 58 -21.18 -15.11 9.07
C ALA A 58 -20.53 -16.45 9.44
N THR A 59 -19.53 -16.48 10.34
CA THR A 59 -18.93 -17.78 10.76
C THR A 59 -19.88 -18.68 11.55
N LYS A 60 -20.97 -18.10 12.10
CA LYS A 60 -21.99 -18.84 12.87
C LYS A 60 -23.15 -19.30 11.98
N VAL A 61 -23.50 -18.52 10.97
CA VAL A 61 -24.65 -18.75 10.10
C VAL A 61 -24.28 -19.62 8.89
N LEU A 62 -23.11 -19.38 8.30
CA LEU A 62 -22.65 -20.06 7.11
C LEU A 62 -21.95 -21.39 7.47
N LYS A 63 -22.17 -22.41 6.65
CA LYS A 63 -21.59 -23.74 6.83
C LYS A 63 -20.60 -24.06 5.72
N ASP A 64 -19.63 -24.92 6.01
CA ASP A 64 -18.71 -25.45 5.01
C ASP A 64 -19.47 -26.03 3.82
N LYS A 65 -19.01 -25.71 2.59
CA LYS A 65 -19.62 -26.12 1.31
C LYS A 65 -21.01 -25.56 1.04
N GLN A 66 -21.48 -24.59 1.81
CA GLN A 66 -22.72 -23.89 1.51
C GLN A 66 -22.54 -22.96 0.31
N GLU A 67 -23.43 -23.09 -0.66
CA GLU A 67 -23.49 -22.18 -1.81
C GLU A 67 -24.04 -20.82 -1.40
N ILE A 68 -23.26 -19.78 -1.64
CA ILE A 68 -23.60 -18.39 -1.34
C ILE A 68 -23.15 -17.45 -2.45
N THR A 69 -23.80 -16.31 -2.53
CA THR A 69 -23.40 -15.19 -3.39
C THR A 69 -22.99 -14.03 -2.50
N VAL A 70 -21.81 -13.45 -2.77
CA VAL A 70 -21.29 -12.30 -2.04
C VAL A 70 -21.34 -11.07 -2.94
N ASP A 71 -22.11 -10.06 -2.54
CA ASP A 71 -22.17 -8.76 -3.20
C ASP A 71 -21.38 -7.73 -2.38
N GLY A 72 -20.11 -7.56 -2.75
CA GLY A 72 -19.23 -6.56 -2.13
C GLY A 72 -19.63 -5.11 -2.41
N SER A 73 -20.52 -4.84 -3.38
CA SER A 73 -20.99 -3.49 -3.69
C SER A 73 -22.09 -3.01 -2.74
N THR A 74 -23.00 -3.92 -2.35
CA THR A 74 -24.08 -3.62 -1.39
C THR A 74 -23.78 -4.10 0.02
N GLY A 75 -22.68 -4.84 0.22
CA GLY A 75 -22.29 -5.39 1.52
C GLY A 75 -23.16 -6.56 1.97
N LYS A 76 -23.79 -7.28 1.02
CA LYS A 76 -24.77 -8.33 1.31
C LYS A 76 -24.28 -9.71 0.91
N VAL A 77 -24.67 -10.72 1.69
CA VAL A 77 -24.44 -12.13 1.41
C VAL A 77 -25.80 -12.81 1.23
N TYR A 78 -25.97 -13.53 0.12
CA TYR A 78 -27.21 -14.21 -0.25
C TYR A 78 -27.01 -15.72 -0.26
N GLN A 79 -28.08 -16.45 0.00
CA GLN A 79 -28.09 -17.90 -0.13
C GLN A 79 -28.22 -18.32 -1.61
N GLY A 80 -27.43 -19.32 -2.02
CA GLY A 80 -27.43 -19.86 -3.37
C GLY A 80 -26.49 -19.13 -4.34
N LEU A 81 -26.34 -19.72 -5.53
CA LEU A 81 -25.53 -19.17 -6.62
C LEU A 81 -26.40 -18.27 -7.51
N ALA A 82 -26.19 -16.96 -7.43
CA ALA A 82 -26.77 -16.03 -8.38
C ALA A 82 -25.83 -15.88 -9.59
N ALA A 83 -26.41 -15.64 -10.77
CA ALA A 83 -25.64 -15.23 -11.92
C ALA A 83 -25.00 -13.87 -11.64
N ILE A 84 -23.69 -13.86 -11.42
CA ILE A 84 -22.93 -12.62 -11.30
C ILE A 84 -22.72 -12.11 -12.72
N GLU A 85 -23.44 -11.07 -13.11
CA GLU A 85 -22.99 -10.24 -14.22
C GLU A 85 -21.63 -9.67 -13.79
N LYS A 86 -20.55 -10.21 -14.36
CA LYS A 86 -19.29 -9.47 -14.40
C LYS A 86 -19.63 -8.16 -15.09
N LYS A 87 -19.83 -7.09 -14.31
CA LYS A 87 -19.63 -5.75 -14.83
C LYS A 87 -18.21 -5.78 -15.37
N THR A 88 -18.10 -5.91 -16.69
CA THR A 88 -16.89 -5.52 -17.41
C THR A 88 -16.44 -4.24 -16.76
N ALA A 89 -15.19 -4.22 -16.26
CA ALA A 89 -14.57 -3.02 -15.74
C ALA A 89 -15.04 -1.87 -16.63
N PRO A 90 -15.64 -0.80 -16.07
CA PRO A 90 -16.28 0.22 -16.88
C PRO A 90 -15.34 0.53 -18.03
N ALA A 91 -15.82 0.26 -19.25
CA ALA A 91 -15.03 0.39 -20.45
C ALA A 91 -14.29 1.72 -20.32
N ALA A 92 -12.96 1.69 -20.38
CA ALA A 92 -12.11 2.86 -20.19
C ALA A 92 -12.82 4.02 -20.86
N ILE A 93 -13.32 4.98 -20.07
CA ILE A 93 -14.17 6.04 -20.60
C ILE A 93 -13.29 6.70 -21.65
N SER A 94 -13.63 6.50 -22.92
CA SER A 94 -12.91 7.01 -24.07
C SER A 94 -13.20 8.51 -24.23
N GLY A 95 -13.12 9.24 -23.11
CA GLY A 95 -13.21 10.68 -23.04
C GLY A 95 -11.81 11.28 -23.12
N GLU A 96 -11.75 12.56 -23.50
CA GLU A 96 -10.52 13.32 -23.39
C GLU A 96 -9.95 13.25 -21.97
N ARG A 97 -8.64 13.06 -21.90
CA ARG A 97 -7.89 13.00 -20.64
C ARG A 97 -8.11 14.30 -19.86
N ILE A 98 -8.67 14.20 -18.65
CA ILE A 98 -8.93 15.38 -17.82
C ILE A 98 -7.59 15.89 -17.31
N LYS A 99 -7.19 17.07 -17.77
CA LYS A 99 -5.92 17.68 -17.35
C LYS A 99 -6.06 18.30 -15.96
N THR A 100 -5.31 17.78 -15.00
CA THR A 100 -5.21 18.30 -13.63
C THR A 100 -3.76 18.66 -13.29
N HIS A 101 -3.57 19.63 -12.39
CA HIS A 101 -2.25 20.00 -11.86
C HIS A 101 -1.78 19.02 -10.78
N THR A 102 -2.67 18.65 -9.86
CA THR A 102 -2.48 17.56 -8.91
C THR A 102 -2.52 16.24 -9.67
N ARG A 103 -1.47 15.44 -9.53
CA ARG A 103 -1.34 14.16 -10.23
C ARG A 103 -2.19 13.10 -9.55
N LEU A 104 -2.83 12.24 -10.34
CA LEU A 104 -3.52 11.06 -9.86
C LEU A 104 -2.64 9.83 -10.06
N TYR A 105 -2.23 9.23 -8.96
CA TYR A 105 -1.52 7.97 -8.95
C TYR A 105 -2.43 6.83 -8.52
N VAL A 106 -1.91 5.61 -8.68
CA VAL A 106 -2.57 4.39 -8.22
C VAL A 106 -1.72 3.63 -7.21
N ASN A 107 -2.40 2.98 -6.26
CA ASN A 107 -1.82 2.00 -5.34
C ASN A 107 -1.90 0.62 -5.99
N LEU A 108 -0.76 -0.04 -6.18
CA LEU A 108 -0.69 -1.36 -6.80
C LEU A 108 0.25 -2.29 -6.03
N ALA A 109 -0.05 -3.58 -6.15
CA ALA A 109 0.70 -4.62 -5.49
C ALA A 109 0.74 -5.91 -6.33
N ASN A 110 -0.30 -6.17 -7.14
CA ASN A 110 -0.35 -7.32 -8.06
C ASN A 110 0.24 -6.98 -9.46
N PRO A 111 1.33 -7.66 -9.89
CA PRO A 111 1.92 -7.46 -11.22
C PRO A 111 0.95 -7.69 -12.40
N GLU A 112 -0.01 -8.60 -12.26
CA GLU A 112 -0.95 -8.95 -13.34
C GLU A 112 -1.87 -7.77 -13.73
N MET A 113 -2.13 -6.86 -12.79
CA MET A 113 -2.97 -5.68 -13.03
C MET A 113 -2.20 -4.51 -13.65
N ALA A 114 -0.87 -4.57 -13.71
CA ALA A 114 -0.03 -3.42 -14.07
C ALA A 114 -0.35 -2.88 -15.47
N GLU A 115 -0.44 -3.75 -16.48
CA GLU A 115 -0.66 -3.34 -17.88
C GLU A 115 -2.07 -2.77 -18.09
N GLU A 116 -3.10 -3.38 -17.51
CA GLU A 116 -4.48 -2.91 -17.64
C GLU A 116 -4.71 -1.57 -16.94
N VAL A 117 -4.17 -1.41 -15.72
CA VAL A 117 -4.28 -0.15 -14.97
C VAL A 117 -3.46 0.95 -15.64
N ALA A 118 -2.31 0.62 -16.22
CA ALA A 118 -1.49 1.59 -16.95
C ALA A 118 -2.21 2.20 -18.17
N LYS A 119 -3.18 1.50 -18.78
CA LYS A 119 -3.99 2.02 -19.90
C LYS A 119 -5.03 3.06 -19.45
N ARG A 120 -5.33 3.15 -18.16
CA ARG A 120 -6.33 4.08 -17.61
C ARG A 120 -5.75 5.48 -17.43
N ASP A 121 -6.61 6.43 -17.06
CA ASP A 121 -6.23 7.83 -16.87
C ASP A 121 -5.46 8.09 -15.55
N VAL A 122 -4.28 7.47 -15.43
CA VAL A 122 -3.38 7.59 -14.27
C VAL A 122 -2.03 8.16 -14.68
N ASP A 123 -1.45 8.95 -13.78
CA ASP A 123 -0.20 9.68 -13.98
C ASP A 123 1.02 8.91 -13.46
N GLY A 124 0.84 7.73 -12.86
CA GLY A 124 1.90 6.91 -12.26
C GLY A 124 1.39 5.99 -11.14
N VAL A 125 2.32 5.34 -10.45
CA VAL A 125 2.06 4.50 -9.26
C VAL A 125 2.63 5.23 -8.04
N GLY A 126 1.78 5.58 -7.09
CA GLY A 126 2.15 6.35 -5.90
C GLY A 126 2.50 5.48 -4.70
N LEU A 127 2.13 4.20 -4.77
CA LEU A 127 2.55 3.16 -3.86
C LEU A 127 2.56 1.82 -4.59
N LEU A 128 3.76 1.33 -4.90
CA LEU A 128 4.00 -0.06 -5.27
C LEU A 128 4.44 -0.82 -4.02
N ARG A 129 3.65 -1.83 -3.65
CA ARG A 129 3.88 -2.72 -2.53
C ARG A 129 4.65 -3.98 -2.96
N ALA A 130 5.71 -4.32 -2.23
CA ALA A 130 6.55 -5.49 -2.49
C ALA A 130 5.93 -6.80 -1.95
N GLU A 131 4.92 -6.70 -1.09
CA GLU A 131 4.47 -7.80 -0.24
C GLU A 131 3.98 -9.01 -1.04
N PHE A 132 3.26 -8.83 -2.16
CA PHE A 132 2.88 -9.94 -3.05
C PHE A 132 4.07 -10.53 -3.80
N MET A 133 5.02 -9.69 -4.25
CA MET A 133 6.24 -10.21 -4.89
C MET A 133 6.99 -11.15 -3.94
N ILE A 134 7.04 -10.79 -2.65
CA ILE A 134 7.70 -11.60 -1.63
C ILE A 134 6.85 -12.81 -1.24
N THR A 135 5.56 -12.67 -0.97
CA THR A 135 4.71 -13.78 -0.49
C THR A 135 4.34 -14.79 -1.58
N ASP A 136 4.29 -14.39 -2.85
CA ASP A 136 3.88 -15.28 -3.94
C ASP A 136 5.03 -15.78 -4.80
N ALA A 137 5.95 -14.90 -5.20
CA ALA A 137 7.02 -15.28 -6.12
C ALA A 137 8.25 -15.79 -5.36
N ILE A 138 8.60 -15.15 -4.25
CA ILE A 138 9.80 -15.48 -3.48
C ILE A 138 9.51 -16.51 -2.39
N LYS A 139 8.44 -16.33 -1.59
CA LYS A 139 7.93 -17.17 -0.49
C LYS A 139 8.83 -17.37 0.73
N TYR A 140 10.13 -17.08 0.63
CA TYR A 140 11.11 -17.29 1.69
C TYR A 140 11.48 -15.99 2.41
N HIS A 141 11.81 -16.13 3.70
CA HIS A 141 12.35 -15.04 4.50
C HIS A 141 13.70 -14.55 3.94
N PRO A 142 13.97 -13.24 3.82
CA PRO A 142 15.20 -12.74 3.22
C PRO A 142 16.47 -13.20 3.96
N ARG A 143 16.46 -13.21 5.31
CA ARG A 143 17.60 -13.74 6.09
C ARG A 143 17.84 -15.23 5.85
N TYR A 144 16.76 -16.01 5.69
CA TYR A 144 16.87 -17.43 5.37
C TYR A 144 17.52 -17.62 4.00
N MET A 145 17.09 -16.85 3.00
CA MET A 145 17.70 -16.89 1.67
C MET A 145 19.17 -16.47 1.68
N LEU A 146 19.55 -15.47 2.49
CA LEU A 146 20.95 -15.08 2.66
C LEU A 146 21.79 -16.21 3.28
N HIS A 147 21.30 -16.83 4.35
CA HIS A 147 21.97 -17.94 5.02
C HIS A 147 22.21 -19.13 4.08
N GLU A 148 21.24 -19.45 3.22
CA GLU A 148 21.34 -20.53 2.24
C GLU A 148 22.12 -20.15 0.96
N GLY A 149 22.72 -18.95 0.89
CA GLY A 149 23.44 -18.47 -0.30
C GLY A 149 22.53 -18.17 -1.50
N ARG A 150 21.22 -18.03 -1.28
CA ARG A 150 20.20 -17.79 -2.30
C ARG A 150 19.82 -16.31 -2.47
N GLY A 151 20.58 -15.37 -1.90
CA GLY A 151 20.30 -13.93 -2.00
C GLY A 151 20.06 -13.44 -3.43
N ALA A 152 20.84 -13.91 -4.41
CA ALA A 152 20.64 -13.56 -5.82
C ALA A 152 19.27 -13.97 -6.39
N GLN A 153 18.67 -15.06 -5.88
CA GLN A 153 17.30 -15.46 -6.28
C GLN A 153 16.27 -14.47 -5.75
N PHE A 154 16.45 -13.96 -4.53
CA PHE A 154 15.60 -12.93 -3.95
C PHE A 154 15.66 -11.65 -4.78
N VAL A 155 16.88 -11.18 -5.09
CA VAL A 155 17.13 -10.01 -5.94
C VAL A 155 16.46 -10.17 -7.30
N ALA A 156 16.67 -11.31 -7.98
CA ALA A 156 16.08 -11.58 -9.29
C ALA A 156 14.54 -11.61 -9.26
N GLY A 157 13.95 -12.14 -8.18
CA GLY A 157 12.51 -12.16 -7.96
C GLY A 157 11.94 -10.74 -7.85
N LEU A 158 12.53 -9.91 -6.99
CA LEU A 158 12.11 -8.51 -6.84
C LEU A 158 12.35 -7.69 -8.10
N THR A 159 13.51 -7.82 -8.76
CA THR A 159 13.80 -7.13 -10.02
C THR A 159 12.71 -7.43 -11.05
N ARG A 160 12.32 -8.70 -11.23
CA ARG A 160 11.26 -9.07 -12.17
C ARG A 160 9.91 -8.44 -11.81
N GLY A 161 9.56 -8.47 -10.53
CA GLY A 161 8.32 -7.87 -10.02
C GLY A 161 8.28 -6.37 -10.29
N ILE A 162 9.30 -5.62 -9.84
CA ILE A 162 9.36 -4.16 -10.00
C ILE A 162 9.46 -3.76 -11.48
N SER A 163 10.27 -4.45 -12.28
CA SER A 163 10.39 -4.18 -13.73
C SER A 163 9.06 -4.32 -14.49
N THR A 164 8.16 -5.18 -14.03
CA THR A 164 6.83 -5.33 -14.65
C THR A 164 6.03 -4.02 -14.55
N PHE A 165 6.05 -3.38 -13.38
CA PHE A 165 5.41 -2.08 -13.17
C PHE A 165 6.17 -0.96 -13.86
N ALA A 166 7.51 -0.93 -13.74
CA ALA A 166 8.35 0.09 -14.36
C ALA A 166 8.09 0.15 -15.87
N ARG A 167 8.08 -1.01 -16.55
CA ARG A 167 7.77 -1.15 -17.98
C ARG A 167 6.36 -0.68 -18.32
N ALA A 168 5.35 -1.15 -17.58
CA ALA A 168 3.95 -0.85 -17.87
C ALA A 168 3.64 0.65 -17.76
N PHE A 169 4.26 1.34 -16.78
CA PHE A 169 3.98 2.74 -16.53
C PHE A 169 4.91 3.71 -17.28
N HIS A 170 6.04 3.26 -17.81
CA HIS A 170 7.05 4.12 -18.44
C HIS A 170 6.47 5.11 -19.47
N PRO A 171 6.82 6.41 -19.42
CA PRO A 171 7.80 7.06 -18.52
C PRO A 171 7.19 7.59 -17.20
N ARG A 172 5.95 7.23 -16.85
CA ARG A 172 5.30 7.68 -15.61
C ARG A 172 5.98 7.07 -14.37
N PRO A 173 6.09 7.81 -13.26
CA PRO A 173 6.80 7.36 -12.07
C PRO A 173 6.13 6.14 -11.41
N VAL A 174 6.96 5.28 -10.82
CA VAL A 174 6.58 4.15 -9.98
C VAL A 174 7.29 4.28 -8.65
N VAL A 175 6.56 4.64 -7.60
CA VAL A 175 7.09 4.78 -6.24
C VAL A 175 7.05 3.42 -5.54
N TYR A 176 8.18 2.73 -5.54
CA TYR A 176 8.38 1.47 -4.83
C TYR A 176 8.61 1.73 -3.34
N ARG A 177 7.71 1.21 -2.50
CA ARG A 177 7.92 1.18 -1.05
C ARG A 177 8.71 -0.08 -0.70
N THR A 178 9.83 0.08 0.01
CA THR A 178 10.57 -1.08 0.52
C THR A 178 9.72 -1.88 1.51
N THR A 179 10.09 -3.15 1.75
CA THR A 179 9.23 -4.11 2.46
C THR A 179 8.87 -3.72 3.90
N ASP A 180 7.60 -3.46 4.16
CA ASP A 180 7.12 -3.06 5.49
C ASP A 180 6.44 -4.19 6.27
N PHE A 181 6.89 -5.44 6.06
CA PHE A 181 6.37 -6.56 6.82
C PHE A 181 6.67 -6.41 8.31
N LYS A 182 5.64 -6.70 9.11
CA LYS A 182 5.69 -6.88 10.55
C LYS A 182 6.32 -8.23 10.88
N THR A 183 6.76 -8.37 12.12
CA THR A 183 7.39 -9.59 12.67
C THR A 183 6.54 -10.83 12.42
N ASN A 184 5.22 -10.76 12.64
CA ASN A 184 4.32 -11.89 12.39
C ASN A 184 4.21 -12.25 10.89
N GLU A 185 4.23 -11.27 10.00
CA GLU A 185 4.15 -11.50 8.55
C GLU A 185 5.43 -12.15 8.03
N TYR A 186 6.59 -11.66 8.45
CA TYR A 186 7.88 -12.26 8.13
C TYR A 186 8.02 -13.68 8.70
N ARG A 187 7.51 -13.92 9.92
CA ARG A 187 7.53 -15.25 10.54
C ARG A 187 6.79 -16.30 9.72
N ASN A 188 5.75 -15.89 8.99
CA ASN A 188 4.93 -16.78 8.17
C ASN A 188 5.50 -17.03 6.76
N LEU A 189 6.60 -16.39 6.39
CA LEU A 189 7.39 -16.80 5.22
C LEU A 189 8.17 -18.08 5.53
N GLN A 190 8.52 -18.82 4.48
CA GLN A 190 9.32 -20.04 4.63
C GLN A 190 10.69 -19.72 5.24
N GLY A 191 11.00 -20.36 6.38
CA GLY A 191 12.21 -20.14 7.17
C GLY A 191 12.17 -18.89 8.07
N GLY A 192 11.06 -18.15 8.12
CA GLY A 192 10.90 -16.94 8.94
C GLY A 192 10.83 -17.23 10.44
N ASP A 193 10.26 -18.37 10.82
CA ASP A 193 10.18 -18.87 12.20
C ASP A 193 11.53 -18.98 12.91
N ARG A 194 12.63 -19.08 12.17
CA ARG A 194 14.01 -19.13 12.69
C ARG A 194 14.59 -17.77 13.05
N TYR A 195 14.02 -16.69 12.53
CA TYR A 195 14.57 -15.33 12.65
C TYR A 195 13.63 -14.35 13.33
N GLU A 196 12.33 -14.63 13.31
CA GLU A 196 11.29 -13.72 13.79
C GLU A 196 10.67 -14.25 15.07
N GLU A 197 11.00 -13.63 16.20
CA GLU A 197 10.40 -13.95 17.50
C GLU A 197 8.94 -13.45 17.58
N PRO A 198 8.06 -14.07 18.40
CA PRO A 198 6.73 -13.52 18.62
C PRO A 198 6.81 -12.14 19.27
N GLU A 199 6.02 -11.20 18.76
CA GLU A 199 5.96 -9.83 19.27
C GLU A 199 4.53 -9.50 19.68
N GLU A 200 4.35 -8.94 20.87
CA GLU A 200 3.03 -8.62 21.44
C GLU A 200 2.25 -7.61 20.57
N ASN A 201 2.95 -6.62 20.01
CA ASN A 201 2.35 -5.57 19.19
C ASN A 201 3.11 -5.39 17.87
N PRO A 202 2.95 -6.28 16.89
CA PRO A 202 3.71 -6.23 15.63
C PRO A 202 3.48 -4.93 14.83
N MET A 203 2.33 -4.27 15.02
CA MET A 203 2.04 -2.99 14.36
C MET A 203 2.99 -1.86 14.80
N LEU A 204 3.32 -1.81 16.10
CA LEU A 204 4.24 -0.82 16.69
C LEU A 204 5.69 -1.29 16.71
N GLY A 205 5.90 -2.56 16.37
CA GLY A 205 7.08 -3.34 16.67
C GLY A 205 8.21 -3.24 15.66
N TYR A 206 8.97 -4.31 15.55
CA TYR A 206 10.13 -4.38 14.66
C TYR A 206 9.69 -4.45 13.20
N ARG A 207 9.71 -3.31 12.49
CA ARG A 207 9.35 -3.17 11.07
C ARG A 207 9.91 -1.90 10.43
N GLY A 208 9.74 -1.78 9.12
CA GLY A 208 10.13 -0.62 8.30
C GLY A 208 11.57 -0.16 8.53
N CYS A 209 11.77 1.15 8.63
CA CYS A 209 13.10 1.76 8.72
C CYS A 209 13.99 1.21 9.86
N SER A 210 13.38 0.87 10.99
CA SER A 210 14.13 0.33 12.14
C SER A 210 14.72 -1.05 11.86
N ARG A 211 14.12 -1.85 10.97
CA ARG A 211 14.73 -3.11 10.46
C ARG A 211 15.90 -2.81 9.56
N TYR A 212 15.72 -1.95 8.56
CA TYR A 212 16.75 -1.66 7.57
C TYR A 212 18.04 -1.09 8.16
N THR A 213 17.93 -0.29 9.24
CA THR A 213 19.09 0.27 9.93
C THR A 213 19.85 -0.73 10.80
N ARG A 214 19.25 -1.89 11.12
CA ARG A 214 19.85 -2.97 11.91
C ARG A 214 20.28 -4.16 11.06
N GLU A 215 19.57 -4.41 9.97
CA GLU A 215 19.76 -5.54 9.05
C GLU A 215 20.08 -5.05 7.64
N THR A 216 21.17 -4.30 7.51
CA THR A 216 21.57 -3.68 6.24
C THR A 216 21.81 -4.71 5.13
N GLU A 217 22.15 -5.95 5.46
CA GLU A 217 22.29 -7.05 4.51
C GLU A 217 20.96 -7.42 3.82
N VAL A 218 19.83 -7.31 4.53
CA VAL A 218 18.50 -7.53 3.96
C VAL A 218 18.11 -6.36 3.08
N LEU A 219 18.33 -5.12 3.54
CA LEU A 219 18.07 -3.92 2.72
C LEU A 219 18.90 -3.92 1.44
N ARG A 220 20.15 -4.42 1.47
CA ARG A 220 21.02 -4.52 0.29
C ARG A 220 20.39 -5.35 -0.83
N LEU A 221 19.63 -6.40 -0.51
CA LEU A 221 18.93 -7.20 -1.52
C LEU A 221 17.90 -6.38 -2.29
N GLU A 222 17.09 -5.58 -1.59
CA GLU A 222 16.11 -4.70 -2.24
C GLU A 222 16.79 -3.60 -3.05
N VAL A 223 17.86 -3.02 -2.51
CA VAL A 223 18.64 -1.98 -3.19
C VAL A 223 19.26 -2.52 -4.48
N GLU A 224 19.84 -3.72 -4.46
CA GLU A 224 20.37 -4.37 -5.65
C GLU A 224 19.27 -4.64 -6.68
N ALA A 225 18.08 -5.07 -6.23
CA ALA A 225 16.95 -5.28 -7.11
C ALA A 225 16.51 -3.98 -7.80
N VAL A 226 16.43 -2.87 -7.06
CA VAL A 226 16.11 -1.54 -7.60
C VAL A 226 17.18 -1.08 -8.58
N LYS A 227 18.48 -1.25 -8.27
CA LYS A 227 19.58 -0.89 -9.19
C LYS A 227 19.45 -1.62 -10.53
N ASN A 228 19.14 -2.91 -10.51
CA ASN A 228 18.94 -3.71 -11.72
C ASN A 228 17.76 -3.19 -12.56
N VAL A 229 16.71 -2.67 -11.93
CA VAL A 229 15.58 -2.04 -12.63
C VAL A 229 16.00 -0.68 -13.18
N CYS A 230 16.72 0.14 -12.39
CA CYS A 230 17.20 1.47 -12.77
C CYS A 230 18.19 1.45 -13.96
N GLN A 231 18.83 0.33 -14.24
CA GLN A 231 19.63 0.14 -15.45
C GLN A 231 18.79 0.07 -16.74
N GLN A 232 17.51 -0.29 -16.65
CA GLN A 232 16.60 -0.47 -17.79
C GLN A 232 15.50 0.59 -17.84
N TYR A 233 15.09 1.11 -16.69
CA TYR A 233 13.99 2.06 -16.55
C TYR A 233 14.36 3.16 -15.56
N ASP A 234 14.11 4.41 -15.90
CA ASP A 234 14.50 5.58 -15.10
C ASP A 234 13.34 6.20 -14.30
N ASN A 235 12.20 5.51 -14.26
CA ASN A 235 10.95 5.96 -13.65
C ASN A 235 10.65 5.31 -12.29
N VAL A 236 11.61 4.63 -11.65
CA VAL A 236 11.41 3.98 -10.34
C VAL A 236 12.01 4.82 -9.21
N TYR A 237 11.18 5.15 -8.22
CA TYR A 237 11.57 5.87 -7.01
C TYR A 237 11.48 4.92 -5.80
N VAL A 238 12.29 5.17 -4.77
CA VAL A 238 12.28 4.38 -3.53
C VAL A 238 11.65 5.18 -2.41
N MET A 239 10.75 4.55 -1.66
CA MET A 239 10.08 5.13 -0.51
C MET A 239 10.34 4.29 0.74
N ILE A 240 10.83 4.93 1.81
CA ILE A 240 11.13 4.25 3.07
C ILE A 240 9.92 4.30 4.01
N PRO A 241 9.34 3.15 4.41
CA PRO A 241 8.26 3.06 5.38
C PRO A 241 8.72 3.17 6.84
N PHE A 242 7.78 3.53 7.70
CA PHE A 242 7.80 3.48 9.16
C PHE A 242 9.06 4.11 9.79
N VAL A 243 9.43 5.29 9.28
CA VAL A 243 10.59 6.05 9.79
C VAL A 243 10.20 6.79 11.07
N ARG A 244 10.83 6.44 12.20
CA ARG A 244 10.50 7.01 13.51
C ARG A 244 11.38 8.20 13.87
N PHE A 245 12.66 8.12 13.52
CA PHE A 245 13.67 9.10 13.90
C PHE A 245 14.36 9.73 12.67
N VAL A 246 14.67 11.02 12.76
CA VAL A 246 15.42 11.74 11.71
C VAL A 246 16.77 11.07 11.44
N ASP A 247 17.44 10.58 12.49
CA ASP A 247 18.72 9.86 12.37
C ASP A 247 18.60 8.53 11.62
N GLU A 248 17.43 7.88 11.63
CA GLU A 248 17.21 6.68 10.80
C GLU A 248 17.22 7.08 9.32
N MET A 249 16.51 8.15 8.96
CA MET A 249 16.48 8.63 7.58
C MET A 249 17.88 9.05 7.09
N ILE A 250 18.67 9.74 7.92
CA ILE A 250 20.05 10.10 7.61
C ILE A 250 20.91 8.86 7.36
N ARG A 251 20.80 7.83 8.22
CA ARG A 251 21.53 6.56 8.07
C ARG A 251 21.15 5.83 6.79
N ILE A 252 19.85 5.74 6.49
CA ILE A 252 19.37 5.11 5.26
C ILE A 252 19.88 5.86 4.03
N LYS A 253 19.79 7.19 4.00
CA LYS A 253 20.30 7.96 2.86
C LYS A 253 21.80 7.73 2.64
N ARG A 254 22.61 7.75 3.71
CA ARG A 254 24.05 7.43 3.61
C ARG A 254 24.30 6.03 3.07
N PHE A 255 23.51 5.05 3.52
CA PHE A 255 23.58 3.68 3.01
C PHE A 255 23.25 3.62 1.50
N LEU A 256 22.15 4.23 1.05
CA LEU A 256 21.76 4.24 -0.37
C LEU A 256 22.78 4.96 -1.27
N VAL A 257 23.45 6.00 -0.76
CA VAL A 257 24.58 6.65 -1.44
C VAL A 257 25.75 5.68 -1.58
N ALA A 258 26.13 4.99 -0.49
CA ALA A 258 27.23 4.03 -0.50
C ALA A 258 26.97 2.83 -1.42
N GLU A 259 25.72 2.36 -1.50
CA GLU A 259 25.31 1.29 -2.41
C GLU A 259 25.17 1.75 -3.87
N GLY A 260 25.29 3.05 -4.15
CA GLY A 260 25.36 3.62 -5.50
C GLY A 260 24.02 3.93 -6.16
N LEU A 261 22.90 3.97 -5.44
CA LEU A 261 21.60 4.32 -6.04
C LEU A 261 21.52 5.77 -6.54
N TYR A 262 22.24 6.69 -5.89
CA TYR A 262 22.31 8.09 -6.32
C TYR A 262 23.14 8.32 -7.59
N GLN A 263 23.76 7.28 -8.16
CA GLN A 263 24.44 7.37 -9.46
C GLN A 263 23.45 7.37 -10.63
N PHE A 264 22.21 6.93 -10.41
CA PHE A 264 21.16 6.98 -11.42
C PHE A 264 20.52 8.38 -11.42
N PRO A 265 20.55 9.13 -12.55
CA PRO A 265 20.25 10.56 -12.57
C PRO A 265 18.81 10.91 -12.20
N ASN A 266 17.87 10.00 -12.46
CA ASN A 266 16.44 10.19 -12.19
C ASN A 266 15.98 9.52 -10.88
N PHE A 267 16.91 8.95 -10.11
CA PHE A 267 16.58 8.33 -8.83
C PHE A 267 16.03 9.37 -7.85
N LYS A 268 14.96 9.01 -7.15
CA LYS A 268 14.37 9.81 -6.08
C LYS A 268 14.16 8.97 -4.83
N LEU A 269 14.41 9.59 -3.69
CA LEU A 269 14.20 9.02 -2.37
C LEU A 269 13.04 9.72 -1.68
N TRP A 270 11.99 8.96 -1.38
CA TRP A 270 10.81 9.41 -0.66
C TRP A 270 10.76 8.80 0.74
N MET A 271 9.95 9.39 1.60
CA MET A 271 9.66 8.89 2.95
C MET A 271 8.15 8.77 3.15
N MET A 272 7.69 7.68 3.76
CA MET A 272 6.31 7.66 4.27
C MET A 272 6.18 8.52 5.53
N VAL A 273 5.15 9.35 5.56
CA VAL A 273 4.73 10.12 6.74
C VAL A 273 3.54 9.40 7.34
N GLU A 274 3.82 8.57 8.34
CA GLU A 274 2.83 7.65 8.88
C GLU A 274 2.92 7.46 10.40
N VAL A 275 3.91 8.08 11.07
CA VAL A 275 3.98 8.15 12.53
C VAL A 275 3.89 9.62 13.02
N PRO A 276 3.37 9.89 14.23
CA PRO A 276 3.22 11.27 14.71
C PRO A 276 4.52 12.07 14.76
N SER A 277 5.67 11.43 15.02
CA SER A 277 6.97 12.11 15.00
C SER A 277 7.31 12.69 13.63
N ASN A 278 6.88 12.06 12.53
CA ASN A 278 7.05 12.62 11.18
C ASN A 278 6.32 13.96 11.06
N VAL A 279 5.08 14.06 11.56
CA VAL A 279 4.26 15.29 11.48
C VAL A 279 4.86 16.40 12.33
N LEU A 280 5.33 16.07 13.53
CA LEU A 280 5.92 17.04 14.45
C LEU A 280 7.24 17.59 13.90
N LEU A 281 8.06 16.73 13.28
CA LEU A 281 9.42 17.04 12.84
C LEU A 281 9.56 17.07 11.31
N ILE A 282 8.48 17.30 10.58
CA ILE A 282 8.45 17.15 9.11
C ILE A 282 9.56 17.96 8.42
N GLU A 283 9.81 19.20 8.86
CA GLU A 283 10.89 20.03 8.34
C GLU A 283 12.26 19.36 8.47
N LYS A 284 12.56 18.76 9.62
CA LYS A 284 13.84 18.08 9.87
C LYS A 284 14.00 16.84 9.00
N PHE A 285 12.91 16.11 8.75
CA PHE A 285 12.93 14.98 7.82
C PHE A 285 13.18 15.45 6.38
N ILE A 286 12.52 16.53 5.95
CA ILE A 286 12.74 17.13 4.63
C ILE A 286 14.20 17.59 4.48
N ASP A 287 14.76 18.23 5.51
CA ASP A 287 16.14 18.75 5.52
C ASP A 287 17.20 17.62 5.47
N THR A 288 16.83 16.35 5.63
CA THR A 288 17.73 15.22 5.29
C THR A 288 17.99 15.09 3.78
N GLY A 289 17.24 15.84 2.97
CA GLY A 289 17.33 15.92 1.51
C GLY A 289 16.62 14.77 0.81
N ILE A 290 15.41 14.45 1.25
CA ILE A 290 14.47 13.58 0.52
C ILE A 290 13.77 14.39 -0.59
N ASP A 291 13.39 13.73 -1.67
CA ASP A 291 12.77 14.35 -2.84
C ASP A 291 11.24 14.49 -2.70
N GLY A 292 10.66 13.72 -1.78
CA GLY A 292 9.23 13.73 -1.54
C GLY A 292 8.82 12.94 -0.31
N VAL A 293 7.55 13.12 0.05
CA VAL A 293 6.88 12.36 1.10
C VAL A 293 5.56 11.79 0.60
N SER A 294 5.14 10.67 1.18
CA SER A 294 3.80 10.13 0.99
C SER A 294 3.12 9.88 2.32
N ILE A 295 1.94 10.43 2.52
CA ILE A 295 1.18 10.28 3.75
C ILE A 295 0.54 8.89 3.76
N GLY A 296 0.97 8.05 4.70
CA GLY A 296 0.34 6.76 5.00
C GLY A 296 -0.83 6.98 5.96
N SER A 297 -1.95 7.53 5.46
CA SER A 297 -3.05 8.02 6.32
C SER A 297 -3.69 6.93 7.18
N ASN A 298 -3.59 5.67 6.78
CA ASN A 298 -4.04 4.53 7.55
C ASN A 298 -3.28 4.41 8.90
N ASP A 299 -1.96 4.22 8.83
CA ASP A 299 -1.10 4.08 10.01
C ASP A 299 -1.00 5.40 10.77
N LEU A 300 -1.04 6.54 10.06
CA LEU A 300 -1.04 7.86 10.69
C LEU A 300 -2.28 8.06 11.57
N THR A 301 -3.47 7.72 11.07
CA THR A 301 -4.74 7.79 11.82
C THR A 301 -4.69 6.86 13.03
N GLN A 302 -4.24 5.62 12.83
CA GLN A 302 -4.09 4.62 13.89
C GLN A 302 -3.22 5.14 15.04
N LEU A 303 -2.10 5.79 14.72
CA LEU A 303 -1.14 6.26 15.72
C LEU A 303 -1.48 7.62 16.33
N ILE A 304 -2.13 8.51 15.58
CA ILE A 304 -2.62 9.79 16.13
C ILE A 304 -3.77 9.54 17.11
N LEU A 305 -4.69 8.64 16.78
CA LEU A 305 -5.87 8.35 17.60
C LEU A 305 -5.61 7.27 18.65
N GLY A 306 -4.54 6.49 18.52
CA GLY A 306 -4.28 5.33 19.38
C GLY A 306 -5.29 4.20 19.17
N ILE A 307 -5.79 4.04 17.93
CA ILE A 307 -6.84 3.10 17.57
C ILE A 307 -6.28 2.04 16.64
N ASP A 308 -6.32 0.79 17.06
CA ASP A 308 -6.09 -0.33 16.15
C ASP A 308 -7.31 -0.53 15.24
N ARG A 309 -7.14 -0.31 13.93
CA ARG A 309 -8.23 -0.43 12.95
C ARG A 309 -8.71 -1.86 12.74
N ASP A 310 -7.89 -2.85 13.11
CA ASP A 310 -8.27 -4.26 13.05
C ASP A 310 -9.10 -4.65 14.30
N ASN A 311 -9.18 -3.79 15.31
CA ASN A 311 -10.03 -3.99 16.48
C ASN A 311 -11.50 -3.60 16.18
N PRO A 312 -12.42 -4.57 16.11
CA PRO A 312 -13.82 -4.29 15.75
C PRO A 312 -14.52 -3.34 16.73
N LYS A 313 -14.10 -3.32 18.01
CA LYS A 313 -14.70 -2.45 19.03
C LYS A 313 -14.43 -0.96 18.79
N LEU A 314 -13.39 -0.65 18.03
CA LEU A 314 -12.95 0.72 17.75
C LEU A 314 -13.13 1.08 16.26
N ALA A 315 -13.67 0.16 15.44
CA ALA A 315 -13.78 0.35 14.00
C ALA A 315 -14.59 1.60 13.62
N GLU A 316 -15.64 1.93 14.39
CA GLU A 316 -16.45 3.14 14.18
C GLU A 316 -15.71 4.43 14.54
N GLN A 317 -14.71 4.36 15.42
CA GLN A 317 -13.91 5.50 15.86
C GLN A 317 -12.71 5.78 14.94
N PHE A 318 -12.35 4.83 14.09
CA PHE A 318 -11.31 5.00 13.08
C PHE A 318 -11.86 5.86 11.94
N ASP A 319 -11.66 7.18 12.03
CA ASP A 319 -12.05 8.14 11.00
C ASP A 319 -10.88 9.03 10.60
N GLU A 320 -10.45 8.93 9.34
CA GLU A 320 -9.37 9.74 8.77
C GLU A 320 -9.74 11.23 8.65
N ARG A 321 -11.01 11.58 8.87
CA ARG A 321 -11.53 12.96 8.92
C ARG A 321 -11.54 13.54 10.34
N ASN A 322 -11.09 12.77 11.33
CA ASN A 322 -10.90 13.30 12.68
C ASN A 322 -10.02 14.56 12.63
N GLU A 323 -10.39 15.58 13.42
CA GLU A 323 -9.71 16.88 13.41
C GLU A 323 -8.20 16.76 13.63
N ALA A 324 -7.75 15.93 14.57
CA ALA A 324 -6.32 15.75 14.84
C ALA A 324 -5.57 15.15 13.64
N VAL A 325 -6.23 14.24 12.91
CA VAL A 325 -5.68 13.62 11.69
C VAL A 325 -5.65 14.65 10.55
N LEU A 326 -6.73 15.40 10.34
CA LEU A 326 -6.79 16.43 9.31
C LEU A 326 -5.73 17.53 9.54
N GLN A 327 -5.55 18.00 10.77
CA GLN A 327 -4.51 18.96 11.11
C GLN A 327 -3.11 18.41 10.83
N ALA A 328 -2.88 17.13 11.11
CA ALA A 328 -1.61 16.47 10.82
C ALA A 328 -1.34 16.39 9.30
N ILE A 329 -2.34 15.96 8.52
CA ILE A 329 -2.26 15.89 7.06
C ILE A 329 -2.03 17.29 6.47
N GLU A 330 -2.84 18.27 6.87
CA GLU A 330 -2.72 19.66 6.41
C GLU A 330 -1.33 20.22 6.66
N LYS A 331 -0.80 20.05 7.87
CA LYS A 331 0.55 20.50 8.24
C LYS A 331 1.60 19.90 7.30
N VAL A 332 1.56 18.59 7.07
CA VAL A 332 2.54 17.90 6.21
C VAL A 332 2.45 18.41 4.77
N VAL A 333 1.24 18.57 4.22
CA VAL A 333 1.04 19.08 2.86
C VAL A 333 1.58 20.50 2.73
N ARG A 334 1.22 21.40 3.65
CA ARG A 334 1.63 22.81 3.60
C ARG A 334 3.14 22.98 3.73
N VAL A 335 3.76 22.35 4.72
CA VAL A 335 5.21 22.44 4.91
C VAL A 335 5.97 21.84 3.72
N SER A 336 5.50 20.72 3.16
CA SER A 336 6.11 20.12 1.98
C SER A 336 6.05 21.06 0.77
N ARG A 337 4.89 21.72 0.56
CA ARG A 337 4.71 22.72 -0.48
C ARG A 337 5.63 23.94 -0.27
N GLU A 338 5.71 24.47 0.95
CA GLU A 338 6.58 25.59 1.29
C GLU A 338 8.06 25.28 1.07
N LYS A 339 8.48 24.04 1.37
CA LYS A 339 9.83 23.54 1.11
C LYS A 339 10.07 23.11 -0.35
N GLY A 340 9.04 23.14 -1.20
CA GLY A 340 9.15 22.80 -2.62
C GLY A 340 9.40 21.33 -2.92
N ILE A 341 9.09 20.42 -1.99
CA ILE A 341 9.22 18.96 -2.21
C ILE A 341 7.89 18.34 -2.62
N THR A 342 7.94 17.14 -3.20
CA THR A 342 6.71 16.42 -3.56
C THR A 342 5.98 15.94 -2.30
N CYS A 343 4.66 16.13 -2.24
CA CYS A 343 3.81 15.53 -1.23
C CYS A 343 2.70 14.70 -1.89
N SER A 344 2.59 13.45 -1.47
CA SER A 344 1.57 12.50 -1.89
C SER A 344 0.79 11.94 -0.70
N ILE A 345 -0.28 11.22 -0.96
CA ILE A 345 -1.03 10.44 0.02
C ILE A 345 -1.39 9.10 -0.63
N CYS A 346 -1.19 8.00 0.08
CA CYS A 346 -1.41 6.65 -0.44
C CYS A 346 -2.29 5.76 0.45
N GLY A 347 -2.80 6.30 1.56
CA GLY A 347 -3.84 5.62 2.34
C GLY A 347 -5.20 5.64 1.67
N GLN A 348 -6.20 5.01 2.29
CA GLN A 348 -7.52 4.84 1.67
C GLN A 348 -8.38 6.11 1.75
N GLY A 349 -8.07 7.04 2.65
CA GLY A 349 -8.86 8.26 2.88
C GLY A 349 -9.32 8.97 1.60
N PRO A 350 -8.42 9.32 0.66
CA PRO A 350 -8.81 10.00 -0.59
C PRO A 350 -9.71 9.16 -1.52
N SER A 351 -9.63 7.83 -1.41
CA SER A 351 -10.48 6.90 -2.16
C SER A 351 -11.87 6.76 -1.53
N VAL A 352 -12.02 7.08 -0.24
CA VAL A 352 -13.26 6.88 0.53
C VAL A 352 -14.02 8.18 0.75
N TYR A 353 -13.30 9.30 0.95
CA TYR A 353 -13.85 10.59 1.37
C TYR A 353 -13.54 11.67 0.31
N PRO A 354 -14.49 11.99 -0.58
CA PRO A 354 -14.31 13.05 -1.57
C PRO A 354 -13.89 14.40 -0.97
N GLU A 355 -14.44 14.75 0.19
CA GLU A 355 -14.12 15.98 0.93
C GLU A 355 -12.65 16.08 1.35
N LEU A 356 -12.02 14.94 1.65
CA LEU A 356 -10.59 14.89 1.96
C LEU A 356 -9.77 15.19 0.70
N THR A 357 -10.13 14.62 -0.45
CA THR A 357 -9.48 14.91 -1.73
C THR A 357 -9.58 16.39 -2.09
N GLU A 358 -10.75 17.02 -1.89
CA GLU A 358 -10.91 18.47 -2.11
C GLU A 358 -9.99 19.30 -1.19
N ASN A 359 -9.93 18.95 0.10
CA ASN A 359 -9.05 19.61 1.06
C ASN A 359 -7.57 19.48 0.69
N LEU A 360 -7.14 18.28 0.28
CA LEU A 360 -5.77 18.01 -0.15
C LEU A 360 -5.37 18.89 -1.34
N VAL A 361 -6.24 19.02 -2.35
CA VAL A 361 -6.03 19.91 -3.50
C VAL A 361 -5.93 21.37 -3.04
N LYS A 362 -6.84 21.82 -2.16
CA LYS A 362 -6.82 23.17 -1.59
C LYS A 362 -5.54 23.46 -0.79
N TRP A 363 -5.02 22.49 -0.05
CA TRP A 363 -3.77 22.61 0.69
C TRP A 363 -2.53 22.59 -0.21
N GLY A 364 -2.69 22.18 -1.47
CA GLY A 364 -1.66 22.17 -2.48
C GLY A 364 -0.85 20.88 -2.52
N ILE A 365 -1.50 19.73 -2.30
CA ILE A 365 -0.87 18.43 -2.48
C ILE A 365 -0.38 18.25 -3.93
N THR A 366 0.76 17.60 -4.11
CA THR A 366 1.32 17.35 -5.45
C THR A 366 0.63 16.18 -6.15
N SER A 367 0.22 15.17 -5.40
CA SER A 367 -0.43 13.97 -5.95
C SER A 367 -1.32 13.24 -4.94
N VAL A 368 -2.29 12.49 -5.45
CA VAL A 368 -3.15 11.60 -4.66
C VAL A 368 -3.06 10.20 -5.27
N SER A 369 -2.82 9.17 -4.45
CA SER A 369 -2.71 7.78 -4.89
C SER A 369 -3.88 6.95 -4.38
N VAL A 370 -4.67 6.37 -5.29
CA VAL A 370 -5.94 5.68 -4.98
C VAL A 370 -5.94 4.22 -5.43
N THR A 371 -6.93 3.45 -4.98
CA THR A 371 -7.15 2.10 -5.52
C THR A 371 -7.63 2.16 -6.98
N PRO A 372 -7.38 1.12 -7.80
CA PRO A 372 -7.74 1.14 -9.21
C PRO A 372 -9.21 1.47 -9.47
N ASP A 373 -10.14 0.96 -8.67
CA ASP A 373 -11.57 1.21 -8.81
C ASP A 373 -11.96 2.69 -8.70
N MET A 374 -11.16 3.52 -8.03
CA MET A 374 -11.46 4.93 -7.79
C MET A 374 -10.81 5.90 -8.77
N ILE A 375 -10.02 5.44 -9.74
CA ILE A 375 -9.27 6.30 -10.67
C ILE A 375 -10.16 7.37 -11.33
N ASP A 376 -11.24 6.96 -11.99
CA ASP A 376 -12.06 7.87 -12.79
C ASP A 376 -12.82 8.88 -11.90
N THR A 377 -13.36 8.41 -10.78
CA THR A 377 -14.06 9.25 -9.80
C THR A 377 -13.12 10.25 -9.15
N THR A 378 -11.94 9.83 -8.70
CA THR A 378 -10.97 10.73 -8.07
C THR A 378 -10.43 11.76 -9.05
N ARG A 379 -10.21 11.40 -10.33
CA ARG A 379 -9.81 12.38 -11.36
C ARG A 379 -10.83 13.51 -11.49
N GLN A 380 -12.11 13.19 -11.50
CA GLN A 380 -13.19 14.19 -11.57
C GLN A 380 -13.24 15.07 -10.32
N ILE A 381 -13.07 14.48 -9.13
CA ILE A 381 -13.03 15.23 -7.86
C ILE A 381 -11.84 16.21 -7.86
N ILE A 382 -10.65 15.77 -8.28
CA ILE A 382 -9.46 16.63 -8.37
C ILE A 382 -9.73 17.79 -9.33
N ALA A 383 -10.24 17.52 -10.53
CA ALA A 383 -10.51 18.56 -11.52
C ALA A 383 -11.54 19.58 -11.03
N ALA A 384 -12.60 19.12 -10.37
CA ALA A 384 -13.60 19.99 -9.77
C ALA A 384 -13.02 20.82 -8.62
N ALA A 385 -12.17 20.23 -7.77
CA ALA A 385 -11.51 20.94 -6.68
C ALA A 385 -10.55 22.01 -7.19
N GLU A 386 -9.74 21.71 -8.21
CA GLU A 386 -8.84 22.68 -8.83
C GLU A 386 -9.58 23.86 -9.46
N ALA A 387 -10.73 23.61 -10.08
CA ALA A 387 -11.56 24.66 -10.66
C ALA A 387 -12.13 25.63 -9.61
N LYS A 388 -12.28 25.20 -8.35
CA LYS A 388 -12.71 26.05 -7.22
C LYS A 388 -11.58 26.87 -6.60
N VAL A 389 -10.32 26.48 -6.82
CA VAL A 389 -9.12 27.12 -6.22
C VAL A 389 -8.48 28.13 -7.18
N LYS A 390 -8.82 28.07 -8.47
CA LYS A 390 -8.57 29.14 -9.45
C LYS A 390 -9.44 30.35 -9.17
#